data_AF-W4PGE5-F1
#
_entry.id   AF-W4PGE5-F1
#
_cell.length_a   1.000
_cell.length_b   1.000
_cell.length_c   1.000
_cell.angle_alpha   90.00
_cell.angle_beta   90.00
_cell.angle_gamma   90.00
#
_symmetry.space_group_name_H-M   'P 1'
#
loop_
_entity.id
_entity.type
_entity.pdbx_description
1 polymer ?
#
loop_
_entity_poly.entity_id
_entity_poly.type
_entity_poly.pdbx_seq_one_letter_code
_entity_poly.pdbx_strand_id
1 'polypeptide(L)'
;MDANSIIFQMPFDESDGALIAYDYSQNRADGSVVGAHFVAGKNGNAISFGGDDYCEVSKSILPNMNTEFSILAWVQGRESECGSPQKMIWVLSFSGLNNFVEVTIEAKPGSWFSLAVTRCGSTFNFYVNAQLIKTVNNSGALQGISLNQDYYGGEYGFGLLDDVKIYKVALLQADLINELSSGKQQAYLLDGVDFKEYGVYVSGSDGIMNRPKMKAPATLSWDNYHGESVDLAHKFYESREITLSCFVKAESKIDFIKKVTTFEQQFDKVGTNRLVIDVHPVKPLIYEVYCKDAIEIQKEWSDELMVGTFKLKLIEPEPVKRVLKHIRVNESTKTCTITLTSSKYVNIYWGDGSVDYDISGDSVTVKHYYDVNGDYFPVVTGCIDEISSFDTNAIIVWERI
;
A
#
# COMPACT_ATOMS: atom_id res chain seq x y z
N MET A 1 -16.69 2.55 -6.28
CA MET A 1 -16.33 3.95 -5.97
C MET A 1 -15.24 4.40 -6.92
N ASP A 2 -15.30 5.65 -7.38
CA ASP A 2 -14.22 6.24 -8.17
C ASP A 2 -13.06 6.59 -7.22
N ALA A 3 -11.88 6.00 -7.44
CA ALA A 3 -10.67 6.27 -6.65
C ALA A 3 -10.32 7.78 -6.64
N ASN A 4 -10.76 8.53 -7.66
CA ASN A 4 -10.58 9.99 -7.74
C ASN A 4 -11.37 10.80 -6.69
N SER A 5 -12.23 10.16 -5.91
CA SER A 5 -12.98 10.80 -4.82
C SER A 5 -12.16 10.95 -3.53
N ILE A 6 -11.12 10.13 -3.34
CA ILE A 6 -10.23 10.21 -2.18
C ILE A 6 -9.28 11.40 -2.36
N ILE A 7 -9.22 12.25 -1.34
CA ILE A 7 -8.37 13.45 -1.28
C ILE A 7 -7.37 13.40 -0.13
N PHE A 8 -7.40 12.35 0.68
CA PHE A 8 -6.42 12.06 1.72
C PHE A 8 -6.52 10.59 2.08
N GLN A 9 -5.39 9.91 2.16
CA GLN A 9 -5.32 8.51 2.55
C GLN A 9 -4.03 8.25 3.33
N MET A 10 -4.14 8.14 4.64
CA MET A 10 -3.04 7.73 5.51
C MET A 10 -3.31 6.33 6.06
N PRO A 11 -2.67 5.30 5.52
CA PRO A 11 -2.78 3.94 6.06
C PRO A 11 -2.07 3.79 7.41
N PHE A 12 -1.06 4.63 7.70
CA PHE A 12 -0.15 4.49 8.86
C PHE A 12 0.59 3.15 8.87
N ASP A 13 1.09 2.81 7.70
CA ASP A 13 1.66 1.51 7.38
C ASP A 13 3.20 1.52 7.49
N GLU A 14 3.79 2.64 7.92
CA GLU A 14 5.23 2.83 8.01
C GLU A 14 5.87 1.92 9.07
N SER A 15 7.20 1.80 9.00
CA SER A 15 7.97 1.04 10.01
C SER A 15 8.08 1.84 11.31
N ASP A 16 8.20 1.15 12.44
CA ASP A 16 8.40 1.84 13.72
C ASP A 16 9.66 2.72 13.70
N GLY A 17 9.55 3.90 14.30
CA GLY A 17 10.58 4.95 14.25
C GLY A 17 10.54 5.86 13.01
N ALA A 18 9.64 5.64 12.06
CA ALA A 18 9.43 6.57 10.95
C ALA A 18 8.96 7.95 11.46
N LEU A 19 9.53 9.01 10.89
CA LEU A 19 9.21 10.41 11.24
C LEU A 19 8.17 11.04 10.31
N ILE A 20 7.76 10.31 9.28
CA ILE A 20 6.80 10.76 8.28
C ILE A 20 5.74 9.67 8.13
N ALA A 21 4.48 10.05 8.16
CA ALA A 21 3.37 9.23 7.70
C ALA A 21 2.96 9.73 6.31
N TYR A 22 2.87 8.84 5.33
CA TYR A 22 2.64 9.26 3.94
C TYR A 22 1.15 9.32 3.59
N ASP A 23 0.76 10.37 2.87
CA ASP A 23 -0.56 10.46 2.22
C ASP A 23 -0.48 9.81 0.82
N TYR A 24 -1.19 8.69 0.66
CA TYR A 24 -1.24 7.93 -0.58
C TYR A 24 -2.17 8.53 -1.65
N SER A 25 -2.83 9.65 -1.33
CA SER A 25 -3.65 10.41 -2.28
C SER A 25 -2.81 11.33 -3.17
N GLN A 26 -3.44 11.86 -4.22
CA GLN A 26 -2.85 12.86 -5.12
C GLN A 26 -2.44 14.16 -4.40
N ASN A 27 -2.96 14.42 -3.20
CA ASN A 27 -2.63 15.63 -2.47
C ASN A 27 -1.24 15.56 -1.83
N ARG A 28 -0.68 14.37 -1.52
CA ARG A 28 0.61 14.24 -0.81
C ARG A 28 0.69 15.17 0.40
N ALA A 29 -0.39 15.20 1.19
CA ALA A 29 -0.46 15.91 2.46
C ALA A 29 0.18 15.04 3.56
N ASP A 30 1.47 14.77 3.41
CA ASP A 30 2.23 13.90 4.30
C ASP A 30 2.29 14.52 5.72
N GLY A 31 2.28 13.65 6.74
CA GLY A 31 2.25 14.06 8.15
C GLY A 31 3.61 13.92 8.82
N SER A 32 3.97 14.90 9.65
CA SER A 32 5.18 14.85 10.49
C SER A 32 4.87 14.17 11.82
N VAL A 33 5.57 13.08 12.12
CA VAL A 33 5.34 12.27 13.32
C VAL A 33 6.28 12.70 14.44
N VAL A 34 5.72 12.94 15.62
CA VAL A 34 6.47 13.34 16.82
C VAL A 34 6.08 12.43 17.99
N GLY A 35 7.00 11.57 18.41
CA GLY A 35 6.84 10.67 19.56
C GLY A 35 5.97 9.44 19.34
N ALA A 36 5.06 9.45 18.37
CA ALA A 36 4.18 8.33 18.09
C ALA A 36 4.94 7.16 17.43
N HIS A 37 4.41 5.95 17.62
CA HIS A 37 5.00 4.70 17.15
C HIS A 37 4.10 4.01 16.12
N PHE A 38 4.70 3.19 15.25
CA PHE A 38 3.94 2.35 14.31
C PHE A 38 3.92 0.90 14.79
N VAL A 39 2.73 0.35 15.00
CA VAL A 39 2.52 -0.99 15.58
C VAL A 39 1.52 -1.78 14.73
N ALA A 40 1.34 -3.08 15.01
CA ALA A 40 0.35 -3.88 14.30
C ALA A 40 -1.06 -3.28 14.41
N GLY A 41 -1.68 -3.02 13.27
CA GLY A 41 -2.94 -2.33 13.13
C GLY A 41 -4.13 -3.25 12.89
N LYS A 42 -5.23 -2.65 12.44
CA LYS A 42 -6.38 -3.35 11.87
C LYS A 42 -6.05 -3.88 10.48
N ASN A 43 -5.36 -3.08 9.65
CA ASN A 43 -4.92 -3.42 8.31
C ASN A 43 -3.43 -3.07 8.15
N GLY A 44 -2.54 -4.05 8.29
CA GLY A 44 -1.10 -3.77 8.28
C GLY A 44 -0.66 -3.15 9.61
N ASN A 45 -0.05 -1.97 9.56
CA ASN A 45 0.29 -1.20 10.77
C ASN A 45 -0.74 -0.10 11.08
N ALA A 46 -0.63 0.46 12.27
CA ALA A 46 -1.37 1.62 12.73
C ALA A 46 -0.43 2.57 13.47
N ILE A 47 -0.74 3.86 13.43
CA ILE A 47 -0.04 4.84 14.27
C ILE A 47 -0.62 4.79 15.68
N SER A 48 0.26 4.82 16.67
CA SER A 48 -0.07 4.60 18.07
C SER A 48 0.36 5.77 18.92
N PHE A 49 -0.62 6.37 19.59
CA PHE A 49 -0.49 7.56 20.42
C PHE A 49 -0.52 7.22 21.92
N GLY A 50 0.44 7.76 22.66
CA GLY A 50 0.61 7.72 24.11
C GLY A 50 0.00 8.89 24.87
N GLY A 51 -0.54 9.92 24.19
CA GLY A 51 -1.27 11.03 24.80
C GLY A 51 -0.54 12.37 24.80
N ASP A 52 0.78 12.37 24.56
CA ASP A 52 1.63 13.57 24.42
C ASP A 52 2.27 13.67 23.02
N ASP A 53 1.99 12.69 22.17
CA ASP A 53 2.50 12.52 20.82
C ASP A 53 1.46 12.91 19.76
N TYR A 54 1.95 13.24 18.56
CA TYR A 54 1.08 13.66 17.47
C TYR A 54 1.68 13.37 16.10
N CYS A 55 0.80 13.37 15.10
CA CYS A 55 1.16 13.42 13.69
C CYS A 55 0.50 14.65 13.07
N GLU A 56 1.29 15.62 12.63
CA GLU A 56 0.78 16.88 12.09
C GLU A 56 0.77 16.86 10.56
N VAL A 57 -0.42 17.08 9.98
CA VAL A 57 -0.58 17.35 8.55
C VAL A 57 -0.83 18.85 8.36
N SER A 58 0.22 19.58 7.98
CA SER A 58 0.16 21.04 7.84
C SER A 58 -0.48 21.49 6.53
N LYS A 59 -0.47 20.63 5.51
CA LYS A 59 -1.08 20.91 4.20
C LYS A 59 -2.60 20.83 4.30
N SER A 60 -3.29 21.87 3.85
CA SER A 60 -4.75 21.89 3.79
C SER A 60 -5.29 20.87 2.79
N ILE A 61 -6.11 19.93 3.28
CA ILE A 61 -6.72 18.85 2.49
C ILE A 61 -8.05 19.28 1.86
N LEU A 62 -8.86 20.03 2.62
CA LEU A 62 -10.15 20.55 2.18
C LEU A 62 -10.01 22.05 1.87
N PRO A 63 -10.53 22.53 0.73
CA PRO A 63 -10.40 23.94 0.36
C PRO A 63 -11.13 24.87 1.36
N ASN A 64 -12.20 24.39 1.98
CA ASN A 64 -12.89 25.00 3.11
C ASN A 64 -13.85 23.97 3.73
N MET A 65 -14.41 24.30 4.89
CA MET A 65 -15.36 23.44 5.59
C MET A 65 -16.79 23.49 5.02
N ASN A 66 -17.10 24.25 3.95
CA ASN A 66 -18.45 24.29 3.35
C ASN A 66 -18.65 23.27 2.23
N THR A 67 -17.62 22.49 1.88
CA THR A 67 -17.75 21.42 0.90
C THR A 67 -18.39 20.18 1.50
N GLU A 68 -18.90 19.31 0.63
CA GLU A 68 -19.21 17.94 1.01
C GLU A 68 -17.92 17.17 1.30
N PHE A 69 -17.98 16.26 2.27
CA PHE A 69 -16.87 15.39 2.56
C PHE A 69 -17.34 14.13 3.30
N SER A 70 -16.46 13.14 3.32
CA SER A 70 -16.57 12.01 4.24
C SER A 70 -15.23 11.75 4.88
N ILE A 71 -15.20 11.48 6.18
CA ILE A 71 -14.02 11.03 6.91
C ILE A 71 -14.31 9.61 7.38
N LEU A 72 -13.36 8.70 7.17
CA LEU A 72 -13.41 7.31 7.61
C LEU A 72 -12.08 6.98 8.28
N ALA A 73 -12.12 6.29 9.41
CA ALA A 73 -10.93 5.81 10.09
C ALA A 73 -11.24 4.55 10.91
N TRP A 74 -10.23 3.69 11.09
CA TRP A 74 -10.23 2.69 12.14
C TRP A 74 -9.57 3.27 13.39
N VAL A 75 -10.24 3.11 14.53
CA VAL A 75 -9.74 3.57 15.82
C VAL A 75 -9.81 2.47 16.87
N GLN A 76 -8.84 2.47 17.77
CA GLN A 76 -8.85 1.61 18.96
C GLN A 76 -8.34 2.41 20.16
N GLY A 77 -9.15 2.53 21.21
CA GLY A 77 -8.70 3.12 22.47
C GLY A 77 -7.70 2.20 23.18
N ARG A 78 -6.65 2.78 23.78
CA ARG A 78 -5.68 2.03 24.59
C ARG A 78 -6.20 1.79 26.01
N GLU A 79 -5.67 0.74 26.64
CA GLU A 79 -5.87 0.50 28.06
C GLU A 79 -4.91 1.35 28.90
N SER A 80 -5.37 1.80 30.06
CA SER A 80 -4.61 2.55 31.05
C SER A 80 -4.96 2.05 32.45
N GLU A 81 -3.96 1.96 33.32
CA GLU A 81 -4.09 1.52 34.71
C GLU A 81 -5.00 2.45 35.54
N CYS A 82 -5.00 3.74 35.21
CA CYS A 82 -5.73 4.78 35.95
C CYS A 82 -7.12 5.10 35.37
N GLY A 83 -7.70 4.18 34.58
CA GLY A 83 -8.99 4.37 33.91
C GLY A 83 -8.81 4.56 32.42
N SER A 84 -9.15 3.52 31.66
CA SER A 84 -9.07 3.54 30.20
C SER A 84 -10.21 4.38 29.60
N PRO A 85 -9.97 5.18 28.56
CA PRO A 85 -11.04 5.90 27.87
C PRO A 85 -12.06 4.92 27.31
N GLN A 86 -13.34 5.14 27.62
CA GLN A 86 -14.44 4.28 27.17
C GLN A 86 -15.30 4.92 26.09
N LYS A 87 -14.96 6.15 25.68
CA LYS A 87 -15.75 6.91 24.72
C LYS A 87 -14.86 7.51 23.63
N MET A 88 -15.41 7.49 22.42
CA MET A 88 -14.96 8.28 21.29
C MET A 88 -16.01 9.35 21.02
N ILE A 89 -15.61 10.61 20.85
CA ILE A 89 -16.53 11.75 20.80
C ILE A 89 -16.21 12.57 19.56
N TRP A 90 -17.09 12.51 18.57
CA TRP A 90 -17.05 13.46 17.46
C TRP A 90 -17.54 14.81 17.94
N VAL A 91 -16.79 15.88 17.63
CA VAL A 91 -17.19 17.25 17.91
C VAL A 91 -17.20 18.04 16.61
N LEU A 92 -18.36 18.60 16.27
CA LEU A 92 -18.52 19.57 15.19
C LEU A 92 -18.54 20.98 15.79
N SER A 93 -17.56 21.81 15.44
CA SER A 93 -17.46 23.18 15.92
C SER A 93 -17.98 24.16 14.89
N PHE A 94 -18.90 25.03 15.26
CA PHE A 94 -19.53 26.03 14.39
C PHE A 94 -19.19 27.45 14.83
N SER A 95 -19.37 28.42 13.93
CA SER A 95 -19.16 29.83 14.24
C SER A 95 -20.01 30.30 15.42
N GLY A 96 -19.40 30.99 16.38
CA GLY A 96 -20.07 31.52 17.57
C GLY A 96 -19.50 30.94 18.87
N LEU A 97 -19.79 31.61 19.99
CA LEU A 97 -19.32 31.17 21.31
C LEU A 97 -20.06 29.90 21.73
N ASN A 98 -19.31 28.86 22.13
CA ASN A 98 -19.85 27.57 22.59
C ASN A 98 -20.87 26.94 21.64
N ASN A 99 -20.68 27.12 20.32
CA ASN A 99 -21.56 26.57 19.31
C ASN A 99 -20.95 25.29 18.72
N PHE A 100 -21.22 24.16 19.36
CA PHE A 100 -20.72 22.86 18.91
C PHE A 100 -21.76 21.76 19.10
N VAL A 101 -21.59 20.66 18.37
CA VAL A 101 -22.39 19.44 18.50
C VAL A 101 -21.47 18.27 18.83
N GLU A 102 -21.78 17.55 19.89
CA GLU A 102 -21.07 16.33 20.29
C GLU A 102 -21.88 15.08 19.92
N VAL A 103 -21.19 14.07 19.41
CA VAL A 103 -21.74 12.73 19.18
C VAL A 103 -20.84 11.72 19.86
N THR A 104 -21.29 11.23 21.01
CA THR A 104 -20.58 10.24 21.84
C THR A 104 -20.84 8.82 21.35
N ILE A 105 -19.78 8.03 21.30
CA ILE A 105 -19.77 6.64 20.90
C ILE A 105 -19.11 5.85 22.02
N GLU A 106 -19.82 4.88 22.59
CA GLU A 106 -19.23 3.94 23.54
C GLU A 106 -18.23 3.04 22.80
N ALA A 107 -16.98 3.07 23.24
CA ALA A 107 -15.85 2.41 22.62
C ALA A 107 -15.07 1.63 23.67
N LYS A 108 -15.23 0.31 23.67
CA LYS A 108 -14.48 -0.57 24.57
C LYS A 108 -12.98 -0.47 24.26
N PRO A 109 -12.11 -0.19 25.26
CA PRO A 109 -10.65 -0.26 25.10
C PRO A 109 -10.20 -1.57 24.46
N GLY A 110 -9.17 -1.51 23.63
CA GLY A 110 -8.61 -2.66 22.92
C GLY A 110 -9.48 -3.22 21.78
N SER A 111 -10.67 -2.65 21.52
CA SER A 111 -11.54 -3.05 20.40
C SER A 111 -11.43 -2.05 19.25
N TRP A 112 -11.33 -2.56 18.02
CA TRP A 112 -11.32 -1.74 16.81
C TRP A 112 -12.75 -1.33 16.42
N PHE A 113 -12.93 -0.04 16.15
CA PHE A 113 -14.15 0.52 15.60
C PHE A 113 -13.84 1.24 14.30
N SER A 114 -14.63 1.02 13.26
CA SER A 114 -14.63 1.89 12.10
C SER A 114 -15.57 3.06 12.39
N LEU A 115 -15.04 4.27 12.39
CA LEU A 115 -15.80 5.50 12.59
C LEU A 115 -15.85 6.29 11.30
N ALA A 116 -17.05 6.78 10.95
CA ALA A 116 -17.20 7.67 9.82
C ALA A 116 -18.12 8.85 10.11
N VAL A 117 -17.81 9.98 9.50
CA VAL A 117 -18.73 11.13 9.39
C VAL A 117 -18.86 11.51 7.92
N THR A 118 -20.07 11.82 7.49
CA THR A 118 -20.34 12.32 6.14
C THR A 118 -21.10 13.63 6.25
N ARG A 119 -20.80 14.56 5.33
CA ARG A 119 -21.50 15.84 5.23
C ARG A 119 -22.04 16.02 3.82
N CYS A 120 -23.36 16.19 3.72
CA CYS A 120 -24.08 16.58 2.52
C CYS A 120 -24.89 17.85 2.84
N GLY A 121 -24.47 19.00 2.31
CA GLY A 121 -25.06 20.29 2.66
C GLY A 121 -24.98 20.59 4.17
N SER A 122 -26.15 20.72 4.82
CA SER A 122 -26.32 20.95 6.27
C SER A 122 -26.52 19.66 7.08
N THR A 123 -26.50 18.50 6.43
CA THR A 123 -26.74 17.20 7.06
C THR A 123 -25.44 16.48 7.31
N PHE A 124 -25.23 16.09 8.57
CA PHE A 124 -24.10 15.30 9.04
C PHE A 124 -24.60 13.93 9.49
N ASN A 125 -24.07 12.87 8.91
CA ASN A 125 -24.37 11.50 9.32
C ASN A 125 -23.14 10.86 9.94
N PHE A 126 -23.32 10.21 11.09
CA PHE A 126 -22.28 9.54 11.85
C PHE A 126 -22.52 8.03 11.83
N TYR A 127 -21.45 7.28 11.59
CA TYR A 127 -21.49 5.84 11.44
C TYR A 127 -20.48 5.16 12.36
N VAL A 128 -20.86 3.98 12.84
CA VAL A 128 -19.98 3.02 13.53
C VAL A 128 -20.08 1.70 12.81
N ASN A 129 -18.96 1.15 12.34
CA ASN A 129 -18.89 -0.08 11.56
C ASN A 129 -19.87 -0.06 10.36
N ALA A 130 -19.89 1.07 9.64
CA ALA A 130 -20.81 1.38 8.54
C ALA A 130 -22.32 1.34 8.88
N GLN A 131 -22.69 1.29 10.16
CA GLN A 131 -24.08 1.48 10.59
C GLN A 131 -24.31 2.94 10.98
N LEU A 132 -25.36 3.56 10.45
CA LEU A 132 -25.78 4.91 10.84
C LEU A 132 -26.22 4.92 12.30
N ILE A 133 -25.58 5.77 13.12
CA ILE A 133 -25.92 5.93 14.54
C ILE A 133 -26.62 7.26 14.84
N LYS A 134 -26.35 8.31 14.04
CA LYS A 134 -26.89 9.65 14.28
C LYS A 134 -26.89 10.48 13.01
N THR A 135 -27.96 11.25 12.85
CA THR A 135 -28.04 12.35 11.88
C THR A 135 -28.18 13.67 12.63
N VAL A 136 -27.43 14.68 12.21
CA VAL A 136 -27.48 16.05 12.71
C VAL A 136 -27.75 16.98 11.54
N ASN A 137 -28.75 17.85 11.67
CA ASN A 137 -29.01 18.91 10.70
C ASN A 137 -28.61 20.25 11.32
N ASN A 138 -27.61 20.92 10.77
CA ASN A 138 -27.15 22.22 11.23
C ASN A 138 -26.67 23.05 10.03
N SER A 139 -27.29 24.21 9.83
CA SER A 139 -26.95 25.16 8.75
C SER A 139 -25.89 26.19 9.16
N GLY A 140 -25.35 26.12 10.37
CA GLY A 140 -24.28 26.98 10.83
C GLY A 140 -22.98 26.78 10.04
N ALA A 141 -22.12 27.79 10.05
CA ALA A 141 -20.82 27.71 9.38
C ALA A 141 -19.85 26.83 10.20
N LEU A 142 -19.63 25.60 9.74
CA LEU A 142 -18.66 24.68 10.35
C LEU A 142 -17.25 25.28 10.29
N GLN A 143 -16.56 25.29 11.43
CA GLN A 143 -15.18 25.76 11.58
C GLN A 143 -14.19 24.60 11.65
N GLY A 144 -14.62 23.45 12.18
CA GLY A 144 -13.76 22.28 12.29
C GLY A 144 -14.49 21.06 12.81
N ILE A 145 -13.80 19.93 12.72
CA ILE A 145 -14.23 18.65 13.25
C ILE A 145 -13.07 18.01 14.01
N SER A 146 -13.36 17.40 15.15
CA SER A 146 -12.39 16.62 15.91
C SER A 146 -12.99 15.31 16.37
N LEU A 147 -12.15 14.30 16.51
CA LEU A 147 -12.47 13.05 17.18
C LEU A 147 -11.67 12.99 18.48
N ASN A 148 -12.39 13.02 19.60
CA ASN A 148 -11.80 13.11 20.94
C ASN A 148 -12.08 11.84 21.75
N GLN A 149 -11.46 11.74 22.92
CA GLN A 149 -11.66 10.67 23.89
C GLN A 149 -12.02 11.26 25.25
N ASP A 150 -12.62 10.46 26.12
CA ASP A 150 -12.78 10.76 27.55
C ASP A 150 -11.48 10.49 28.35
N TYR A 151 -10.35 10.85 27.77
CA TYR A 151 -9.01 10.72 28.36
C TYR A 151 -8.51 12.08 28.82
N TYR A 152 -8.11 12.18 30.09
CA TYR A 152 -7.64 13.43 30.72
C TYR A 152 -6.17 13.33 31.16
N GLY A 153 -5.47 12.27 30.75
CA GLY A 153 -4.08 12.01 31.16
C GLY A 153 -3.01 12.66 30.28
N GLY A 154 -3.41 13.33 29.19
CA GLY A 154 -2.53 13.99 28.23
C GLY A 154 -3.28 15.03 27.39
N GLU A 155 -2.56 15.71 26.49
CA GLU A 155 -3.11 16.77 25.64
C GLU A 155 -3.64 16.25 24.28
N TYR A 156 -3.19 15.06 23.85
CA TYR A 156 -3.50 14.44 22.57
C TYR A 156 -4.18 13.08 22.73
N GLY A 157 -4.45 12.41 21.59
CA GLY A 157 -5.13 11.11 21.55
C GLY A 157 -4.35 10.02 22.27
N PHE A 158 -5.07 9.07 22.86
CA PHE A 158 -4.52 7.92 23.57
C PHE A 158 -5.11 6.63 22.97
N GLY A 159 -4.46 6.09 21.95
CA GLY A 159 -5.04 5.03 21.14
C GLY A 159 -4.28 4.72 19.87
N LEU A 160 -4.87 3.91 19.01
CA LEU A 160 -4.38 3.60 17.68
C LEU A 160 -5.34 4.17 16.63
N LEU A 161 -4.77 4.65 15.53
CA LEU A 161 -5.48 5.14 14.35
C LEU A 161 -4.93 4.43 13.11
N ASP A 162 -5.82 3.98 12.22
CA ASP A 162 -5.47 3.17 11.04
C ASP A 162 -6.42 3.51 9.87
N ASP A 163 -5.92 3.38 8.63
CA ASP A 163 -6.61 3.59 7.35
C ASP A 163 -7.52 4.82 7.32
N VAL A 164 -6.93 5.99 7.61
CA VAL A 164 -7.66 7.26 7.58
C VAL A 164 -7.85 7.71 6.14
N LYS A 165 -9.09 7.87 5.74
CA LYS A 165 -9.48 8.34 4.41
C LYS A 165 -10.39 9.56 4.50
N ILE A 166 -10.13 10.56 3.66
CA ILE A 166 -11.04 11.68 3.43
C ILE A 166 -11.45 11.71 1.96
N TYR A 167 -12.75 11.82 1.74
CA TYR A 167 -13.39 11.88 0.43
C TYR A 167 -13.94 13.28 0.19
N LYS A 168 -13.88 13.76 -1.06
CA LYS A 168 -14.48 15.04 -1.49
C LYS A 168 -15.99 14.96 -1.77
N VAL A 169 -16.63 13.88 -1.34
CA VAL A 169 -18.06 13.59 -1.55
C VAL A 169 -18.66 13.04 -0.27
N ALA A 170 -19.97 13.18 -0.11
CA ALA A 170 -20.73 12.49 0.93
C ALA A 170 -20.97 11.03 0.51
N LEU A 171 -20.28 10.09 1.16
CA LEU A 171 -20.44 8.66 0.91
C LEU A 171 -21.79 8.16 1.41
N LEU A 172 -22.39 7.24 0.67
CA LEU A 172 -23.59 6.54 1.13
C LEU A 172 -23.21 5.42 2.10
N GLN A 173 -24.19 4.92 2.85
CA GLN A 173 -23.97 3.78 3.74
C GLN A 173 -23.46 2.54 2.98
N ALA A 174 -24.00 2.29 1.78
CA ALA A 174 -23.54 1.19 0.93
C ALA A 174 -22.07 1.37 0.50
N ASP A 175 -21.63 2.61 0.27
CA ASP A 175 -20.24 2.91 -0.03
C ASP A 175 -19.35 2.60 1.17
N LEU A 176 -19.74 3.04 2.38
CA LEU A 176 -18.99 2.71 3.59
C LEU A 176 -18.91 1.19 3.83
N ILE A 177 -20.00 0.45 3.61
CA ILE A 177 -19.98 -1.02 3.69
C ILE A 177 -18.99 -1.61 2.68
N ASN A 178 -19.00 -1.09 1.44
CA ASN A 178 -18.07 -1.53 0.41
C ASN A 178 -16.61 -1.25 0.84
N GLU A 179 -16.29 -0.07 1.36
CA GLU A 179 -14.94 0.25 1.87
C GLU A 179 -14.49 -0.68 3.00
N LEU A 180 -15.38 -1.01 3.95
CA LEU A 180 -15.04 -1.92 5.05
C LEU A 180 -14.96 -3.38 4.62
N SER A 181 -15.69 -3.76 3.57
CA SER A 181 -15.65 -5.10 3.00
C SER A 181 -14.54 -5.28 1.94
N SER A 182 -14.01 -4.18 1.40
CA SER A 182 -12.97 -4.19 0.38
C SER A 182 -11.59 -4.49 0.97
N GLY A 183 -11.42 -5.71 1.47
CA GLY A 183 -10.19 -6.41 1.14
C GLY A 183 -10.20 -6.53 -0.38
N LYS A 184 -9.50 -5.63 -1.10
CA LYS A 184 -9.44 -5.64 -2.57
C LYS A 184 -9.24 -7.09 -3.03
N GLN A 185 -10.11 -7.57 -3.92
CA GLN A 185 -9.96 -8.89 -4.50
C GLN A 185 -8.54 -9.02 -5.05
N GLN A 186 -7.87 -10.11 -4.69
CA GLN A 186 -6.54 -10.40 -5.18
C GLN A 186 -6.51 -10.27 -6.71
N ALA A 187 -5.67 -9.37 -7.20
CA ALA A 187 -5.48 -9.13 -8.63
C ALA A 187 -4.03 -9.43 -9.00
N TYR A 188 -3.86 -9.99 -10.20
CA TYR A 188 -2.58 -10.31 -10.78
C TYR A 188 -2.48 -9.53 -12.09
N LEU A 189 -1.52 -8.62 -12.17
CA LEU A 189 -1.32 -7.79 -13.35
C LEU A 189 0.04 -8.10 -13.97
N LEU A 190 0.09 -8.18 -15.29
CA LEU A 190 1.32 -8.26 -16.07
C LEU A 190 1.46 -6.97 -16.88
N ASP A 191 2.53 -6.21 -16.65
CA ASP A 191 2.76 -4.90 -17.27
C ASP A 191 1.56 -3.94 -17.15
N GLY A 192 0.86 -4.01 -16.00
CA GLY A 192 -0.33 -3.19 -15.72
C GLY A 192 -1.66 -3.72 -16.28
N VAL A 193 -1.66 -4.86 -16.98
CA VAL A 193 -2.89 -5.51 -17.49
C VAL A 193 -3.29 -6.68 -16.61
N ASP A 194 -4.53 -6.71 -16.11
CA ASP A 194 -5.04 -7.82 -15.29
C ASP A 194 -5.04 -9.12 -16.11
N PHE A 195 -4.57 -10.22 -15.51
CA PHE A 195 -4.60 -11.57 -16.09
C PHE A 195 -5.99 -11.95 -16.62
N LYS A 196 -7.06 -11.46 -15.94
CA LYS A 196 -8.45 -11.69 -16.33
C LYS A 196 -8.80 -11.11 -17.69
N GLU A 197 -8.13 -10.06 -18.16
CA GLU A 197 -8.34 -9.51 -19.50
C GLU A 197 -7.89 -10.49 -20.60
N TYR A 198 -6.88 -11.31 -20.30
CA TYR A 198 -6.47 -12.44 -21.14
C TYR A 198 -7.32 -13.69 -20.91
N GLY A 199 -8.34 -13.63 -20.06
CA GLY A 199 -9.14 -14.78 -19.64
C GLY A 199 -8.37 -15.78 -18.76
N VAL A 200 -7.23 -15.36 -18.18
CA VAL A 200 -6.39 -16.14 -17.28
C VAL A 200 -6.77 -15.82 -15.84
N TYR A 201 -6.87 -16.85 -15.00
CA TYR A 201 -7.19 -16.75 -13.58
C TYR A 201 -6.16 -17.51 -12.78
N VAL A 202 -5.71 -16.93 -11.67
CA VAL A 202 -4.75 -17.57 -10.75
C VAL A 202 -5.51 -18.22 -9.60
N SER A 203 -5.27 -19.50 -9.36
CA SER A 203 -5.88 -20.29 -8.28
C SER A 203 -4.94 -20.56 -7.12
N GLY A 204 -3.64 -20.36 -7.30
CA GLY A 204 -2.64 -20.53 -6.26
C GLY A 204 -1.26 -20.08 -6.71
N SER A 205 -0.35 -19.94 -5.75
CA SER A 205 0.99 -19.41 -6.00
C SER A 205 2.02 -19.98 -5.04
N ASP A 206 3.22 -20.24 -5.54
CA ASP A 206 4.41 -20.65 -4.79
C ASP A 206 5.57 -19.69 -5.07
N GLY A 207 6.47 -19.50 -4.10
CA GLY A 207 7.69 -18.70 -4.26
C GLY A 207 7.56 -17.18 -4.07
N ILE A 208 6.34 -16.65 -3.92
CA ILE A 208 6.08 -15.19 -3.77
C ILE A 208 6.69 -14.62 -2.47
N MET A 209 6.44 -15.28 -1.34
CA MET A 209 6.83 -14.81 0.00
C MET A 209 8.02 -15.58 0.58
N ASN A 210 8.51 -16.58 -0.15
CA ASN A 210 9.62 -17.39 0.30
C ASN A 210 10.88 -16.52 0.37
N ARG A 211 11.69 -16.76 1.41
CA ARG A 211 13.03 -16.21 1.48
C ARG A 211 13.82 -16.73 0.27
N PRO A 212 14.45 -15.85 -0.54
CA PRO A 212 15.30 -16.28 -1.63
C PRO A 212 16.41 -17.21 -1.14
N LYS A 213 16.80 -18.17 -1.99
CA LYS A 213 17.87 -19.11 -1.66
C LYS A 213 19.21 -18.37 -1.60
N MET A 214 19.98 -18.58 -0.54
CA MET A 214 21.30 -17.96 -0.40
C MET A 214 22.28 -18.59 -1.40
N LYS A 215 23.11 -17.76 -2.05
CA LYS A 215 24.25 -18.24 -2.84
C LYS A 215 25.22 -19.00 -1.91
N ALA A 216 25.92 -19.98 -2.47
CA ALA A 216 26.94 -20.72 -1.74
C ALA A 216 28.01 -19.74 -1.21
N PRO A 217 28.19 -19.63 0.13
CA PRO A 217 29.19 -18.76 0.71
C PRO A 217 30.60 -19.33 0.48
N ALA A 218 31.62 -18.49 0.58
CA ALA A 218 33.00 -18.96 0.58
C ALA A 218 33.26 -19.76 1.87
N THR A 219 33.78 -20.98 1.73
CA THR A 219 34.11 -21.85 2.85
C THR A 219 35.57 -22.29 2.84
N LEU A 220 36.16 -22.40 4.02
CA LEU A 220 37.49 -22.95 4.27
C LEU A 220 37.36 -24.13 5.23
N SER A 221 37.89 -25.28 4.84
CA SER A 221 37.95 -26.48 5.68
C SER A 221 39.38 -26.96 5.74
N TRP A 222 39.86 -27.25 6.95
CA TRP A 222 41.19 -27.78 7.19
C TRP A 222 41.09 -29.23 7.66
N ASP A 223 42.03 -30.07 7.22
CA ASP A 223 42.06 -31.51 7.52
C ASP A 223 42.23 -31.83 9.01
N ASN A 224 42.89 -30.93 9.74
CA ASN A 224 43.21 -31.05 11.16
C ASN A 224 42.28 -30.25 12.09
N TYR A 225 41.17 -29.69 11.58
CA TYR A 225 40.16 -29.01 12.38
C TYR A 225 38.76 -29.61 12.13
N HIS A 226 37.91 -29.56 13.16
CA HIS A 226 36.50 -29.93 13.01
C HIS A 226 35.70 -28.76 12.42
N GLY A 227 34.86 -29.07 11.43
CA GLY A 227 33.96 -28.10 10.81
C GLY A 227 34.61 -27.26 9.71
N GLU A 228 33.93 -26.18 9.34
CA GLU A 228 34.34 -25.25 8.29
C GLU A 228 34.20 -23.80 8.78
N SER A 229 35.03 -22.93 8.25
CA SER A 229 34.89 -21.48 8.37
C SER A 229 34.11 -20.96 7.17
N VAL A 230 32.97 -20.32 7.42
CA VAL A 230 32.05 -19.82 6.39
C VAL A 230 31.96 -18.30 6.49
N ASP A 231 32.14 -17.59 5.37
CA ASP A 231 31.88 -16.15 5.33
C ASP A 231 30.37 -15.89 5.34
N LEU A 232 29.89 -15.34 6.46
CA LEU A 232 28.50 -14.98 6.69
C LEU A 232 28.30 -13.46 6.87
N ALA A 233 29.34 -12.66 6.62
CA ALA A 233 29.29 -11.20 6.79
C ALA A 233 28.33 -10.55 5.78
N HIS A 234 28.35 -11.01 4.52
CA HIS A 234 27.46 -10.56 3.46
C HIS A 234 26.71 -11.74 2.85
N LYS A 235 25.37 -11.66 2.80
CA LYS A 235 24.50 -12.73 2.31
C LYS A 235 23.91 -12.35 0.96
N PHE A 236 24.41 -12.95 -0.11
CA PHE A 236 23.87 -12.80 -1.45
C PHE A 236 22.88 -13.92 -1.77
N TYR A 237 21.89 -13.62 -2.62
CA TYR A 237 20.81 -14.53 -2.94
C TYR A 237 20.81 -14.92 -4.42
N GLU A 238 20.37 -16.15 -4.71
CA GLU A 238 20.05 -16.64 -6.05
C GLU A 238 18.75 -15.97 -6.55
N SER A 239 18.46 -16.08 -7.85
CA SER A 239 17.18 -15.63 -8.42
C SER A 239 15.98 -16.30 -7.74
N ARG A 240 14.86 -15.59 -7.65
CA ARG A 240 13.61 -16.15 -7.10
C ARG A 240 12.82 -16.82 -8.22
N GLU A 241 12.35 -18.03 -7.96
CA GLU A 241 11.36 -18.71 -8.81
C GLU A 241 9.96 -18.51 -8.23
N ILE A 242 9.01 -18.14 -9.08
CA ILE A 242 7.60 -17.95 -8.75
C ILE A 242 6.80 -18.89 -9.64
N THR A 243 5.93 -19.71 -9.04
CA THR A 243 5.03 -20.59 -9.79
C THR A 243 3.59 -20.21 -9.51
N LEU A 244 2.86 -19.77 -10.53
CA LEU A 244 1.43 -19.49 -10.45
C LEU A 244 0.63 -20.64 -11.05
N SER A 245 -0.28 -21.20 -10.28
CA SER A 245 -1.26 -22.18 -10.78
C SER A 245 -2.40 -21.42 -11.43
N CYS A 246 -2.56 -21.59 -12.74
CA CYS A 246 -3.45 -20.78 -13.56
C CYS A 246 -4.48 -21.65 -14.30
N PHE A 247 -5.61 -21.06 -14.65
CA PHE A 247 -6.55 -21.62 -15.62
C PHE A 247 -7.05 -20.55 -16.58
N VAL A 248 -7.27 -20.93 -17.83
CA VAL A 248 -7.86 -20.08 -18.87
C VAL A 248 -9.32 -20.50 -19.06
N LYS A 249 -10.22 -19.51 -19.11
CA LYS A 249 -11.64 -19.72 -19.45
C LYS A 249 -11.98 -19.00 -20.75
N ALA A 250 -12.58 -19.73 -21.68
CA ALA A 250 -12.96 -19.22 -22.99
C ALA A 250 -14.32 -19.75 -23.45
N GLU A 251 -15.02 -18.96 -24.25
CA GLU A 251 -16.38 -19.25 -24.72
C GLU A 251 -16.40 -20.14 -25.97
N SER A 252 -15.26 -20.26 -26.66
CA SER A 252 -15.14 -21.12 -27.84
C SER A 252 -13.70 -21.61 -28.02
N LYS A 253 -13.51 -22.61 -28.88
CA LYS A 253 -12.17 -23.13 -29.25
C LYS A 253 -11.26 -22.05 -29.84
N ILE A 254 -11.80 -21.16 -30.67
CA ILE A 254 -11.04 -20.08 -31.30
C ILE A 254 -10.70 -18.99 -30.27
N ASP A 255 -11.64 -18.64 -29.39
CA ASP A 255 -11.40 -17.69 -28.28
C ASP A 255 -10.30 -18.22 -27.35
N PHE A 256 -10.34 -19.51 -27.02
CA PHE A 256 -9.32 -20.16 -26.20
C PHE A 256 -7.92 -20.03 -26.79
N ILE A 257 -7.77 -20.36 -28.08
CA ILE A 257 -6.48 -20.24 -28.78
C ILE A 257 -5.99 -18.79 -28.77
N LYS A 258 -6.86 -17.83 -29.08
CA LYS A 258 -6.50 -16.40 -29.10
C LYS A 258 -6.02 -15.93 -27.73
N LYS A 259 -6.79 -16.19 -26.67
CA LYS A 259 -6.46 -15.81 -25.29
C LYS A 259 -5.11 -16.35 -24.84
N VAL A 260 -4.88 -17.66 -25.07
CA VAL A 260 -3.60 -18.31 -24.77
C VAL A 260 -2.46 -17.64 -25.53
N THR A 261 -2.56 -17.53 -26.86
CA THR A 261 -1.49 -16.95 -27.67
C THR A 261 -1.21 -15.49 -27.31
N THR A 262 -2.23 -14.68 -27.06
CA THR A 262 -2.05 -13.27 -26.65
C THR A 262 -1.42 -13.13 -25.28
N PHE A 263 -1.70 -14.06 -24.36
CA PHE A 263 -1.06 -14.11 -23.04
C PHE A 263 0.42 -14.52 -23.15
N GLU A 264 0.72 -15.58 -23.91
CA GLU A 264 2.09 -16.03 -24.15
C GLU A 264 2.96 -14.94 -24.79
N GLN A 265 2.40 -14.21 -25.76
CA GLN A 265 3.08 -13.09 -26.44
C GLN A 265 3.49 -11.94 -25.51
N GLN A 266 2.93 -11.84 -24.31
CA GLN A 266 3.39 -10.83 -23.36
C GLN A 266 4.84 -11.07 -22.93
N PHE A 267 5.31 -12.32 -22.93
CA PHE A 267 6.67 -12.70 -22.54
C PHE A 267 7.68 -12.64 -23.69
N ASP A 268 7.25 -12.30 -24.91
CA ASP A 268 8.13 -12.09 -26.06
C ASP A 268 8.78 -10.69 -26.06
N LYS A 269 8.38 -9.82 -25.13
CA LYS A 269 8.91 -8.46 -25.00
C LYS A 269 10.38 -8.47 -24.59
N VAL A 270 11.11 -7.43 -24.99
CA VAL A 270 12.49 -7.23 -24.56
C VAL A 270 12.53 -6.82 -23.09
N GLY A 271 13.38 -7.48 -22.30
CA GLY A 271 13.56 -7.18 -20.87
C GLY A 271 12.71 -8.07 -19.98
N THR A 272 12.47 -7.60 -18.74
CA THR A 272 11.55 -8.24 -17.79
C THR A 272 10.14 -7.70 -17.98
N ASN A 273 9.15 -8.53 -17.66
CA ASN A 273 7.78 -8.11 -17.44
C ASN A 273 7.57 -7.80 -15.96
N ARG A 274 6.72 -6.82 -15.66
CA ARG A 274 6.35 -6.48 -14.31
C ARG A 274 5.12 -7.27 -13.88
N LEU A 275 5.29 -8.18 -12.93
CA LEU A 275 4.21 -8.85 -12.23
C LEU A 275 3.83 -8.05 -10.98
N VAL A 276 2.57 -7.61 -10.91
CA VAL A 276 2.00 -6.95 -9.72
C VAL A 276 0.94 -7.86 -9.11
N ILE A 277 1.03 -8.05 -7.79
CA ILE A 277 0.07 -8.85 -7.02
C ILE A 277 -0.51 -7.94 -5.93
N ASP A 278 -1.78 -7.59 -6.09
CA ASP A 278 -2.49 -6.73 -5.17
C ASP A 278 -3.00 -7.57 -3.99
N VAL A 279 -2.27 -7.52 -2.87
CA VAL A 279 -2.63 -8.19 -1.60
C VAL A 279 -3.04 -7.19 -0.51
N HIS A 280 -2.75 -5.91 -0.72
CA HIS A 280 -3.04 -4.82 0.22
C HIS A 280 -3.51 -3.59 -0.56
N PRO A 281 -4.43 -2.74 -0.03
CA PRO A 281 -4.94 -1.57 -0.73
C PRO A 281 -3.88 -0.59 -1.24
N VAL A 282 -2.77 -0.48 -0.52
CA VAL A 282 -1.69 0.50 -0.74
C VAL A 282 -0.29 -0.11 -0.89
N LYS A 283 -0.12 -1.40 -0.57
CA LYS A 283 1.17 -2.11 -0.60
C LYS A 283 1.11 -3.32 -1.54
N PRO A 284 1.15 -3.12 -2.87
CA PRO A 284 1.23 -4.23 -3.80
C PRO A 284 2.58 -4.96 -3.68
N LEU A 285 2.61 -6.23 -4.08
CA LEU A 285 3.86 -6.95 -4.30
C LEU A 285 4.23 -6.82 -5.77
N ILE A 286 5.45 -6.39 -6.06
CA ILE A 286 5.90 -6.11 -7.42
C ILE A 286 7.16 -6.93 -7.70
N TYR A 287 7.19 -7.60 -8.85
CA TYR A 287 8.28 -8.46 -9.27
C TYR A 287 8.64 -8.16 -10.72
N GLU A 288 9.93 -7.97 -10.99
CA GLU A 288 10.46 -7.90 -12.35
C GLU A 288 10.84 -9.32 -12.76
N VAL A 289 10.09 -9.90 -13.69
CA VAL A 289 10.14 -11.34 -14.00
C VAL A 289 10.33 -11.62 -15.48
N TYR A 290 10.86 -12.79 -15.80
CA TYR A 290 10.82 -13.34 -17.15
C TYR A 290 10.32 -14.79 -17.12
N CYS A 291 9.78 -15.26 -18.25
CA CYS A 291 9.35 -16.64 -18.42
C CYS A 291 10.38 -17.37 -19.29
N LYS A 292 11.03 -18.40 -18.73
CA LYS A 292 12.03 -19.21 -19.44
C LYS A 292 11.44 -20.51 -19.98
N ASP A 293 10.56 -21.12 -19.19
CA ASP A 293 9.98 -22.43 -19.48
C ASP A 293 8.77 -22.27 -20.42
N ALA A 294 8.48 -23.31 -21.21
CA ALA A 294 7.27 -23.33 -22.02
C ALA A 294 6.01 -23.35 -21.12
N ILE A 295 4.96 -22.66 -21.56
CA ILE A 295 3.66 -22.66 -20.88
C ILE A 295 2.87 -23.90 -21.34
N GLU A 296 2.96 -24.97 -20.55
CA GLU A 296 2.31 -26.25 -20.87
C GLU A 296 0.83 -26.25 -20.41
N ILE A 297 -0.09 -26.07 -21.36
CA ILE A 297 -1.53 -26.02 -21.08
C ILE A 297 -2.19 -27.39 -21.24
N GLN A 298 -2.66 -27.94 -20.12
CA GLN A 298 -3.50 -29.12 -20.04
C GLN A 298 -4.96 -28.72 -20.32
N LYS A 299 -5.60 -29.38 -21.30
CA LYS A 299 -6.96 -29.04 -21.73
C LYS A 299 -7.65 -30.23 -22.38
N GLU A 300 -8.98 -30.22 -22.32
CA GLU A 300 -9.85 -31.11 -23.10
C GLU A 300 -10.75 -30.27 -24.01
N TRP A 301 -10.92 -30.70 -25.26
CA TRP A 301 -11.70 -29.94 -26.24
C TRP A 301 -13.21 -30.09 -26.02
N SER A 302 -13.90 -28.97 -25.80
CA SER A 302 -15.36 -28.88 -25.65
C SER A 302 -15.92 -27.79 -26.58
N ASP A 303 -17.15 -28.00 -27.07
CA ASP A 303 -17.86 -27.05 -27.93
C ASP A 303 -18.68 -26.00 -27.15
N GLU A 304 -18.93 -26.22 -25.85
CA GLU A 304 -19.72 -25.29 -25.01
C GLU A 304 -18.85 -24.33 -24.19
N LEU A 305 -17.86 -24.87 -23.46
CA LEU A 305 -16.97 -24.09 -22.60
C LEU A 305 -15.57 -24.71 -22.63
N MET A 306 -14.58 -23.92 -23.02
CA MET A 306 -13.19 -24.34 -23.02
C MET A 306 -12.49 -23.88 -21.74
N VAL A 307 -11.92 -24.85 -21.02
CA VAL A 307 -11.06 -24.59 -19.86
C VAL A 307 -9.74 -25.32 -20.05
N GLY A 308 -8.63 -24.64 -19.75
CA GLY A 308 -7.32 -25.23 -19.72
C GLY A 308 -6.57 -24.80 -18.47
N THR A 309 -5.80 -25.69 -17.86
CA THR A 309 -5.00 -25.42 -16.66
C THR A 309 -3.52 -25.47 -17.01
N PHE A 310 -2.72 -24.65 -16.32
CA PHE A 310 -1.27 -24.63 -16.52
C PHE A 310 -0.56 -24.07 -15.28
N LYS A 311 0.76 -24.29 -15.24
CA LYS A 311 1.64 -23.68 -14.25
C LYS A 311 2.52 -22.66 -14.95
N LEU A 312 2.36 -21.40 -14.61
CA LEU A 312 3.21 -20.33 -15.09
C LEU A 312 4.42 -20.22 -14.17
N LYS A 313 5.60 -20.52 -14.70
CA LYS A 313 6.86 -20.39 -13.98
C LYS A 313 7.57 -19.12 -14.41
N LEU A 314 7.85 -18.27 -13.44
CA LEU A 314 8.45 -16.96 -13.61
C LEU A 314 9.72 -16.90 -12.76
N ILE A 315 10.72 -16.18 -13.28
CA ILE A 315 11.99 -16.00 -12.59
C ILE A 315 12.22 -14.50 -12.38
N GLU A 316 12.40 -14.10 -11.13
CA GLU A 316 12.86 -12.77 -10.76
C GLU A 316 14.39 -12.81 -10.60
N PRO A 317 15.16 -12.15 -11.48
CA PRO A 317 16.62 -12.22 -11.48
C PRO A 317 17.24 -11.56 -10.24
N GLU A 318 16.64 -10.47 -9.74
CA GLU A 318 17.15 -9.65 -8.64
C GLU A 318 16.12 -9.56 -7.50
N PRO A 319 16.04 -10.59 -6.64
CA PRO A 319 14.87 -10.78 -5.78
C PRO A 319 14.85 -9.97 -4.49
N VAL A 320 15.94 -9.28 -4.17
CA VAL A 320 16.02 -8.37 -3.02
C VAL A 320 15.85 -6.96 -3.54
N LYS A 321 14.82 -6.28 -3.07
CA LYS A 321 14.40 -4.99 -3.64
C LYS A 321 13.71 -4.07 -2.63
N ARG A 322 13.73 -2.79 -2.96
CA ARG A 322 12.99 -1.71 -2.31
C ARG A 322 11.95 -1.18 -3.29
N VAL A 323 10.71 -1.05 -2.84
CA VAL A 323 9.59 -0.60 -3.69
C VAL A 323 9.12 0.77 -3.21
N LEU A 324 8.99 1.69 -4.15
CA LEU A 324 8.51 3.04 -3.93
C LEU A 324 7.16 3.25 -4.63
N LYS A 325 6.46 4.33 -4.28
CA LYS A 325 5.30 4.85 -4.99
C LYS A 325 5.50 6.33 -5.30
N HIS A 326 5.46 6.68 -6.58
CA HIS A 326 5.47 8.06 -7.05
C HIS A 326 4.11 8.41 -7.65
N ILE A 327 3.58 9.58 -7.31
CA ILE A 327 2.26 10.03 -7.77
C ILE A 327 2.45 11.28 -8.62
N ARG A 328 2.19 11.19 -9.92
CA ARG A 328 2.19 12.34 -10.83
C ARG A 328 0.76 12.83 -11.06
N VAL A 329 0.51 14.07 -10.68
CA VAL A 329 -0.80 14.74 -10.84
C VAL A 329 -0.73 15.84 -11.89
N ASN A 330 0.42 16.49 -12.01
CA ASN A 330 0.68 17.55 -12.97
C ASN A 330 2.19 17.76 -13.16
N GLU A 331 2.55 18.78 -13.93
CA GLU A 331 3.92 19.13 -14.30
C GLU A 331 4.86 19.37 -13.10
N SER A 332 4.37 19.89 -11.97
CA SER A 332 5.23 20.12 -10.78
C SER A 332 5.61 18.83 -10.07
N THR A 333 4.82 17.76 -10.25
CA THR A 333 5.02 16.43 -9.66
C THR A 333 5.61 15.42 -10.64
N LYS A 334 6.07 15.87 -11.82
CA LYS A 334 6.51 14.95 -12.88
C LYS A 334 7.80 14.19 -12.58
N THR A 335 8.64 14.75 -11.70
CA THR A 335 9.99 14.24 -11.45
C THR A 335 10.02 13.37 -10.20
N CYS A 336 10.46 12.12 -10.36
CA CYS A 336 10.84 11.26 -9.25
C CYS A 336 12.37 11.30 -9.08
N THR A 337 12.84 11.41 -7.84
CA THR A 337 14.27 11.49 -7.53
C THR A 337 14.65 10.45 -6.50
N ILE A 338 15.74 9.73 -6.76
CA ILE A 338 16.33 8.76 -5.84
C ILE A 338 17.80 9.13 -5.68
N THR A 339 18.21 9.42 -4.45
CA THR A 339 19.61 9.67 -4.08
C THR A 339 20.09 8.52 -3.22
N LEU A 340 21.20 7.90 -3.58
CA LEU A 340 21.75 6.78 -2.83
C LEU A 340 23.28 6.80 -2.73
N THR A 341 23.79 6.20 -1.67
CA THR A 341 25.20 5.82 -1.53
C THR A 341 25.30 4.30 -1.50
N SER A 342 26.03 3.70 -2.42
CA SER A 342 26.26 2.24 -2.43
C SER A 342 27.62 1.87 -3.00
N SER A 343 28.23 0.84 -2.40
CA SER A 343 29.48 0.22 -2.86
C SER A 343 29.27 -0.81 -3.97
N LYS A 344 28.01 -1.20 -4.23
CA LYS A 344 27.61 -2.18 -5.24
C LYS A 344 26.58 -1.58 -6.20
N TYR A 345 26.45 -2.23 -7.35
CA TYR A 345 25.48 -1.83 -8.35
C TYR A 345 24.05 -2.16 -7.93
N VAL A 346 23.15 -1.21 -8.22
CA VAL A 346 21.71 -1.35 -8.14
C VAL A 346 21.07 -0.88 -9.45
N ASN A 347 19.90 -1.42 -9.76
CA ASN A 347 19.10 -1.02 -10.91
C ASN A 347 17.79 -0.38 -10.44
N ILE A 348 17.27 0.58 -11.20
CA ILE A 348 16.00 1.25 -10.89
C ILE A 348 15.03 1.03 -12.05
N TYR A 349 13.97 0.27 -11.79
CA TYR A 349 12.85 0.05 -12.72
C TYR A 349 11.72 1.03 -12.41
N TRP A 350 11.53 2.05 -13.26
CA TRP A 350 10.64 3.17 -12.96
C TRP A 350 9.14 2.87 -13.09
N GLY A 351 8.80 1.74 -13.72
CA GLY A 351 7.41 1.26 -13.82
C GLY A 351 6.61 1.80 -14.98
N ASP A 352 7.26 2.51 -15.89
CA ASP A 352 6.72 2.90 -17.21
C ASP A 352 7.48 2.23 -18.36
N GLY A 353 8.28 1.20 -18.05
CA GLY A 353 9.14 0.49 -19.00
C GLY A 353 10.56 1.05 -19.10
N SER A 354 10.86 2.21 -18.50
CA SER A 354 12.22 2.73 -18.42
C SER A 354 13.00 2.12 -17.24
N VAL A 355 14.31 1.96 -17.44
CA VAL A 355 15.22 1.37 -16.45
C VAL A 355 16.56 2.10 -16.50
N ASP A 356 17.09 2.44 -15.32
CA ASP A 356 18.48 2.85 -15.15
C ASP A 356 19.29 1.69 -14.54
N TYR A 357 20.35 1.28 -15.22
CA TYR A 357 21.20 0.16 -14.83
C TYR A 357 22.52 0.63 -14.19
N ASP A 358 23.12 -0.25 -13.39
CA ASP A 358 24.50 -0.14 -12.91
C ASP A 358 24.78 1.16 -12.11
N ILE A 359 23.85 1.54 -11.24
CA ILE A 359 24.00 2.72 -10.37
C ILE A 359 24.81 2.33 -9.13
N SER A 360 25.90 3.05 -8.85
CA SER A 360 26.69 2.94 -7.63
C SER A 360 27.51 4.23 -7.40
N GLY A 361 28.03 4.41 -6.18
CA GLY A 361 28.85 5.57 -5.81
C GLY A 361 28.35 6.28 -4.56
N ASP A 362 28.92 7.46 -4.29
CA ASP A 362 28.61 8.27 -3.12
C ASP A 362 27.58 9.36 -3.45
N SER A 363 26.42 9.34 -2.78
CA SER A 363 25.35 10.33 -2.90
C SER A 363 24.94 10.60 -4.36
N VAL A 364 24.78 9.54 -5.14
CA VAL A 364 24.38 9.60 -6.54
C VAL A 364 22.89 9.86 -6.63
N THR A 365 22.50 10.96 -7.28
CA THR A 365 21.09 11.28 -7.54
C THR A 365 20.70 10.89 -8.96
N VAL A 366 19.72 10.00 -9.08
CA VAL A 366 19.06 9.63 -10.34
C VAL A 366 17.69 10.31 -10.40
N LYS A 367 17.32 10.83 -11.56
CA LYS A 367 16.04 11.53 -11.79
C LYS A 367 15.32 10.92 -12.97
N HIS A 368 14.03 10.68 -12.79
CA HIS A 368 13.13 10.22 -13.84
C HIS A 368 11.95 11.16 -14.02
N TYR A 369 11.46 11.26 -15.25
CA TYR A 369 10.38 12.16 -15.62
C TYR A 369 9.23 11.35 -16.22
N TYR A 370 8.08 11.37 -15.56
CA TYR A 370 6.88 10.71 -16.07
C TYR A 370 6.09 11.64 -17.00
N ASP A 371 5.76 11.16 -18.19
CA ASP A 371 5.03 11.93 -19.20
C ASP A 371 3.51 11.91 -19.01
N VAL A 372 2.97 10.86 -18.38
CA VAL A 372 1.53 10.65 -18.14
C VAL A 372 1.19 10.76 -16.65
N ASN A 373 0.03 11.32 -16.32
CA ASN A 373 -0.40 11.41 -14.92
C ASN A 373 -0.81 10.02 -14.44
N GLY A 374 -0.43 9.67 -13.22
CA GLY A 374 -0.72 8.36 -12.67
C GLY A 374 0.13 8.01 -11.47
N ASP A 375 -0.16 6.82 -10.94
CA ASP A 375 0.60 6.19 -9.87
C ASP A 375 1.65 5.27 -10.51
N TYR A 376 2.90 5.47 -10.15
CA TYR A 376 4.04 4.68 -10.60
C TYR A 376 4.73 4.04 -9.42
N PHE A 377 5.29 2.86 -9.63
CA PHE A 377 6.02 2.14 -8.57
C PHE A 377 7.47 1.93 -8.98
N PRO A 378 8.38 2.88 -8.71
CA PRO A 378 9.81 2.65 -8.88
C PRO A 378 10.27 1.47 -8.01
N VAL A 379 11.06 0.55 -8.58
CA VAL A 379 11.62 -0.60 -7.87
C VAL A 379 13.14 -0.53 -7.96
N VAL A 380 13.80 -0.39 -6.82
CA VAL A 380 15.26 -0.45 -6.70
C VAL A 380 15.65 -1.89 -6.39
N THR A 381 16.48 -2.50 -7.22
CA THR A 381 16.85 -3.92 -7.18
C THR A 381 18.36 -4.10 -7.18
N GLY A 382 18.83 -5.31 -6.89
CA GLY A 382 20.24 -5.65 -6.84
C GLY A 382 20.75 -5.74 -5.40
N CYS A 383 21.94 -5.18 -5.13
CA CYS A 383 22.55 -5.25 -3.79
C CYS A 383 22.03 -4.13 -2.88
N ILE A 384 20.71 -4.04 -2.66
CA ILE A 384 20.12 -2.96 -1.85
C ILE A 384 20.57 -2.98 -0.38
N ASP A 385 20.99 -4.14 0.12
CA ASP A 385 21.56 -4.31 1.47
C ASP A 385 22.91 -3.57 1.62
N GLU A 386 23.53 -3.15 0.51
CA GLU A 386 24.79 -2.38 0.45
C GLU A 386 24.55 -0.87 0.28
N ILE A 387 23.29 -0.42 0.35
CA ILE A 387 22.95 1.00 0.34
C ILE A 387 23.12 1.54 1.76
N SER A 388 24.10 2.42 1.97
CA SER A 388 24.38 3.02 3.28
C SER A 388 23.62 4.32 3.54
N SER A 389 23.12 4.97 2.50
CA SER A 389 22.28 6.16 2.57
C SER A 389 21.28 6.15 1.41
N PHE A 390 20.02 6.48 1.69
CA PHE A 390 18.95 6.51 0.71
C PHE A 390 17.99 7.66 1.01
N ASP A 391 17.69 8.47 0.01
CA ASP A 391 16.76 9.60 0.09
C ASP A 391 15.92 9.67 -1.19
N THR A 392 14.64 9.98 -1.07
CA THR A 392 13.72 10.09 -2.22
C THR A 392 12.54 11.00 -1.93
N ASN A 393 11.93 11.55 -2.99
CA ASN A 393 10.66 12.27 -2.91
C ASN A 393 9.42 11.37 -3.09
N ALA A 394 9.63 10.09 -3.40
CA ALA A 394 8.58 9.08 -3.49
C ALA A 394 8.22 8.52 -2.11
N ILE A 395 7.07 7.87 -2.01
CA ILE A 395 6.64 7.14 -0.81
C ILE A 395 7.39 5.81 -0.78
N ILE A 396 7.99 5.44 0.35
CA ILE A 396 8.59 4.12 0.52
C ILE A 396 7.50 3.13 0.91
N VAL A 397 7.19 2.20 0.01
CA VAL A 397 6.13 1.19 0.19
C VAL A 397 6.69 -0.05 0.90
N TRP A 398 7.86 -0.50 0.45
CA TRP A 398 8.59 -1.63 1.00
C TRP A 398 10.06 -1.26 1.13
N GLU A 399 10.56 -1.23 2.36
CA GLU A 399 11.99 -1.00 2.63
C GLU A 399 12.87 -2.12 2.07
N ARG A 400 12.40 -3.37 2.18
CA ARG A 400 13.11 -4.58 1.77
C ARG A 400 12.16 -5.78 1.68
N ILE A 401 12.07 -6.43 0.51
CA ILE A 401 11.30 -7.67 0.26
C ILE A 401 12.03 -8.67 -0.64
#